data_AF-A0A356X2U5-F1
#
_entry.id   AF-A0A356X2U5-F1
#
_cell.length_a   1.000
_cell.length_b   1.000
_cell.length_c   1.000
_cell.angle_alpha   90.00
_cell.angle_beta   90.00
_cell.angle_gamma   90.00
#
_symmetry.space_group_name_H-M   'P 1'
#
loop_
_entity.id
_entity.type
_entity.pdbx_description
1 polymer ?
#
loop_
_entity_poly.entity_id
_entity_poly.type
_entity_poly.pdbx_seq_one_letter_code
_entity_poly.pdbx_strand_id
1 'polypeptide(L)'
;MDKRVVFAVAGSGKTTSILDRVENDSKYLIITYTDNNTQHLKSKIIQKLGKIPDGVRVYSYFTFLYSFCYRPLCDYEIKCKGINFTQPIPKYAQRTKKNTWDHYFDKNRRLFSSRIAKLLIEFNVIPEVLERIEAF
;
A
#
# COMPACT_ATOMS: atom_id res chain seq x y z
N MET A 1 -17.16 9.61 -11.44
CA MET A 1 -16.69 8.79 -10.30
C MET A 1 -17.34 9.31 -9.04
N ASP A 2 -18.12 8.49 -8.36
CA ASP A 2 -18.80 8.90 -7.14
C ASP A 2 -17.86 8.68 -5.94
N LYS A 3 -17.49 9.76 -5.25
CA LYS A 3 -16.59 9.70 -4.09
C LYS A 3 -17.42 9.49 -2.84
N ARG A 4 -17.31 8.32 -2.22
CA ARG A 4 -18.08 7.97 -1.02
C ARG A 4 -17.20 7.86 0.22
N VAL A 5 -17.61 8.54 1.28
CA VAL A 5 -17.07 8.38 2.64
C VAL A 5 -18.12 7.71 3.51
N VAL A 6 -17.72 6.75 4.33
CA VAL A 6 -18.61 6.03 5.26
C VAL A 6 -18.06 6.17 6.68
N PHE A 7 -18.83 6.81 7.55
CA PHE A 7 -18.52 6.91 8.98
C PHE A 7 -19.09 5.69 9.71
N ALA A 8 -18.25 5.01 10.50
CA ALA A 8 -18.64 3.73 11.09
C ALA A 8 -17.89 3.45 12.41
N VAL A 9 -18.65 3.11 13.45
CA VAL A 9 -18.14 2.80 14.81
C VAL A 9 -17.58 1.38 14.90
N ALA A 10 -16.95 1.01 16.02
CA ALA A 10 -16.60 -0.38 16.29
C ALA A 10 -17.86 -1.28 16.26
N GLY A 11 -17.74 -2.51 15.76
CA GLY A 11 -18.87 -3.45 15.68
C GLY A 11 -19.92 -3.19 14.58
N SER A 12 -19.89 -2.05 13.88
CA SER A 12 -20.89 -1.68 12.86
C SER A 12 -20.89 -2.49 11.55
N GLY A 13 -20.09 -3.56 11.45
CA GLY A 13 -20.05 -4.39 10.24
C GLY A 13 -19.26 -3.80 9.06
N LYS A 14 -18.31 -2.87 9.30
CA LYS A 14 -17.46 -2.25 8.26
C LYS A 14 -16.89 -3.26 7.26
N THR A 15 -16.21 -4.29 7.77
CA THR A 15 -15.57 -5.31 6.96
C THR A 15 -16.59 -6.08 6.13
N THR A 16 -17.72 -6.47 6.73
CA THR A 16 -18.82 -7.17 6.05
C THR A 16 -19.36 -6.34 4.89
N SER A 17 -19.65 -5.05 5.10
CA SER A 17 -20.17 -4.17 4.05
C SER A 17 -19.23 -3.99 2.85
N ILE A 18 -17.91 -4.15 3.04
CA ILE A 18 -16.93 -4.16 1.94
C ILE A 18 -16.99 -5.50 1.22
N LEU A 19 -16.97 -6.61 1.95
CA LEU A 19 -16.96 -7.98 1.42
C LEU A 19 -18.24 -8.32 0.65
N ASP A 20 -19.39 -7.82 1.09
CA ASP A 20 -20.68 -8.05 0.43
C ASP A 20 -20.72 -7.50 -0.99
N ARG A 21 -19.89 -6.49 -1.29
CA ARG A 21 -19.78 -5.89 -2.64
C ARG A 21 -18.81 -6.62 -3.56
N VAL A 22 -18.00 -7.53 -3.02
CA VAL A 22 -16.99 -8.27 -3.78
C VAL A 22 -17.63 -9.49 -4.43
N GLU A 23 -17.62 -9.50 -5.76
CA GLU A 23 -18.14 -10.57 -6.62
C GLU A 23 -17.02 -11.10 -7.54
N ASN A 24 -17.28 -12.18 -8.27
CA ASN A 24 -16.28 -12.86 -9.10
C ASN A 24 -15.73 -12.01 -10.27
N ASP A 25 -16.48 -11.04 -10.75
CA ASP A 25 -16.14 -10.13 -11.85
C ASP A 25 -15.68 -8.74 -11.36
N SER A 26 -15.61 -8.55 -10.04
CA SER A 26 -15.25 -7.27 -9.44
C SER A 26 -13.82 -6.84 -9.77
N LYS A 27 -13.64 -5.52 -9.92
CA LYS A 27 -12.34 -4.85 -10.04
C LYS A 27 -12.11 -3.94 -8.84
N TYR A 28 -11.43 -4.44 -7.81
CA TYR A 28 -11.23 -3.69 -6.57
C TYR A 28 -9.81 -3.75 -6.06
N LEU A 29 -9.26 -2.57 -5.76
CA LEU A 29 -8.03 -2.40 -5.03
C LEU A 29 -8.36 -2.05 -3.57
N ILE A 30 -8.30 -3.05 -2.68
CA ILE A 30 -8.63 -2.90 -1.27
C ILE A 30 -7.34 -2.70 -0.47
N ILE A 31 -7.26 -1.60 0.27
CA ILE A 31 -6.08 -1.23 1.08
C ILE A 31 -6.50 -1.13 2.54
N THR A 32 -5.77 -1.79 3.44
CA THR A 32 -5.96 -1.70 4.89
C THR A 32 -4.63 -1.54 5.60
N TYR A 33 -4.63 -1.18 6.89
CA TYR A 33 -3.38 -0.80 7.56
C TYR A 33 -2.61 -2.00 8.13
N THR A 34 -3.30 -2.93 8.77
CA THR A 34 -2.66 -4.04 9.50
C THR A 34 -2.61 -5.33 8.69
N ASP A 35 -1.60 -6.15 8.93
CA ASP A 35 -1.49 -7.46 8.26
C ASP A 35 -2.63 -8.40 8.68
N ASN A 36 -3.05 -8.37 9.96
CA ASN A 36 -4.19 -9.15 10.43
C ASN A 36 -5.48 -8.81 9.67
N ASN A 37 -5.78 -7.51 9.47
CA ASN A 37 -6.96 -7.11 8.71
C ASN A 37 -6.84 -7.52 7.24
N THR A 38 -5.63 -7.43 6.67
CA THR A 38 -5.35 -7.84 5.28
C THR A 38 -5.64 -9.33 5.09
N GLN A 39 -5.11 -10.18 5.98
CA GLN A 39 -5.33 -11.62 5.94
C GLN A 39 -6.79 -11.98 6.20
N HIS A 40 -7.43 -11.32 7.18
CA HIS A 40 -8.83 -11.54 7.47
C HIS A 40 -9.73 -11.23 6.27
N LEU A 41 -9.50 -10.10 5.58
CA LEU A 41 -10.21 -9.75 4.35
C LEU A 41 -10.00 -10.80 3.25
N LYS A 42 -8.74 -11.20 2.99
CA LYS A 42 -8.42 -12.23 1.99
C LYS A 42 -9.13 -13.55 2.30
N SER A 43 -9.02 -14.04 3.53
CA SER A 43 -9.67 -15.28 3.95
C SER A 43 -11.19 -15.21 3.82
N LYS A 44 -11.82 -14.07 4.12
CA LYS A 44 -13.26 -13.91 3.96
C LYS A 44 -13.71 -13.87 2.50
N ILE A 45 -12.93 -13.24 1.61
CA ILE A 45 -13.20 -13.27 0.17
C ILE A 45 -13.10 -14.71 -0.34
N ILE A 46 -12.03 -15.43 0.03
CA ILE A 46 -11.85 -16.84 -0.35
C ILE A 46 -12.98 -17.71 0.22
N GLN A 47 -13.40 -17.48 1.46
CA GLN A 47 -14.53 -18.19 2.06
C GLN A 47 -15.84 -17.96 1.29
N LYS A 48 -16.07 -16.75 0.79
CA LYS A 48 -17.28 -16.38 0.02
C LYS A 48 -17.25 -16.92 -1.40
N LEU A 49 -16.12 -16.82 -2.11
CA LEU A 49 -16.02 -17.01 -3.55
C LEU A 49 -15.16 -18.22 -3.97
N GLY A 50 -14.59 -18.95 -3.02
CA GLY A 50 -13.66 -20.06 -3.24
C GLY A 50 -12.24 -19.63 -3.66
N LYS A 51 -12.06 -18.38 -4.08
CA LYS A 51 -10.78 -17.78 -4.48
C LYS A 51 -10.81 -16.26 -4.30
N ILE A 52 -9.65 -15.61 -4.46
CA ILE A 52 -9.61 -14.17 -4.72
C ILE A 52 -9.86 -13.96 -6.22
N PRO A 53 -10.87 -13.17 -6.63
CA PRO A 53 -11.10 -12.85 -8.04
C PRO A 53 -9.88 -12.18 -8.69
N ASP A 54 -9.67 -12.40 -10.00
CA ASP A 54 -8.48 -11.91 -10.70
C ASP A 54 -8.38 -10.38 -10.73
N GLY A 55 -9.54 -9.70 -10.75
CA GLY A 55 -9.65 -8.23 -10.66
C GLY A 55 -9.59 -7.68 -9.24
N VAL A 56 -9.45 -8.51 -8.21
CA VAL A 56 -9.45 -8.08 -6.81
C VAL A 56 -8.06 -8.23 -6.20
N ARG A 57 -7.54 -7.16 -5.61
CA ARG A 57 -6.30 -7.18 -4.84
C ARG A 57 -6.51 -6.59 -3.47
N VAL A 58 -5.93 -7.25 -2.46
CA VAL A 58 -5.96 -6.79 -1.06
C VAL A 58 -4.53 -6.59 -0.57
N TYR A 59 -4.21 -5.36 -0.16
CA TYR A 59 -2.89 -4.96 0.31
C TYR A 59 -2.94 -4.41 1.73
N SER A 60 -1.89 -4.67 2.52
CA SER A 60 -1.57 -3.79 3.64
C SER A 60 -0.98 -2.48 3.10
N TYR A 61 -1.13 -1.37 3.83
CA TYR A 61 -0.78 -0.03 3.37
C TYR A 61 0.67 0.06 2.87
N PHE A 62 1.63 -0.46 3.65
CA PHE A 62 3.04 -0.44 3.26
C PHE A 62 3.35 -1.39 2.10
N THR A 63 2.63 -2.51 1.98
CA THR A 63 2.76 -3.41 0.82
C THR A 63 2.22 -2.74 -0.44
N PHE A 64 1.13 -1.98 -0.35
CA PHE A 64 0.62 -1.18 -1.45
C PHE A 64 1.67 -0.15 -1.89
N LEU A 65 2.14 0.69 -0.96
CA LEU A 65 3.16 1.70 -1.26
C LEU A 65 4.44 1.09 -1.87
N TYR A 66 4.87 -0.05 -1.37
CA TYR A 66 6.10 -0.69 -1.85
C TYR A 66 5.90 -1.46 -3.16
N SER A 67 5.01 -2.44 -3.17
CA SER A 67 4.87 -3.40 -4.28
C SER A 67 4.04 -2.87 -5.43
N PHE A 68 3.03 -2.03 -5.15
CA PHE A 68 2.17 -1.46 -6.20
C PHE A 68 2.71 -0.14 -6.74
N CYS A 69 3.22 0.73 -5.86
CA CYS A 69 3.72 2.05 -6.24
C CYS A 69 5.23 2.04 -6.51
N TYR A 70 6.07 1.90 -5.47
CA TYR A 70 7.51 2.11 -5.60
C TYR A 70 8.20 1.11 -6.55
N ARG A 71 8.04 -0.19 -6.31
CA ARG A 71 8.83 -1.23 -6.98
C ARG A 71 8.70 -1.22 -8.51
N PRO A 72 7.49 -1.15 -9.10
CA PRO A 72 7.36 -1.11 -10.55
C PRO A 72 7.82 0.22 -11.17
N LEU A 73 7.91 1.30 -10.39
CA LEU A 73 8.15 2.66 -10.90
C LEU A 73 9.53 3.23 -10.58
N CYS A 74 10.25 2.70 -9.59
CA CYS A 74 11.48 3.32 -9.08
C CYS A 74 12.62 2.31 -8.83
N ASP A 75 12.34 1.00 -8.83
CA ASP A 75 13.34 -0.02 -8.47
C ASP A 75 14.49 -0.12 -9.49
N TYR A 76 14.30 0.42 -10.70
CA TYR A 76 15.36 0.53 -11.71
C TYR A 76 16.41 1.59 -11.34
N GLU A 77 16.05 2.63 -10.58
CA GLU A 77 17.00 3.65 -10.09
C GLU A 77 17.73 3.15 -8.85
N ILE A 78 16.96 2.68 -7.87
CA ILE A 78 17.50 2.08 -6.65
C ILE A 78 16.82 0.74 -6.41
N LYS A 79 17.61 -0.31 -6.59
CA LYS A 79 17.21 -1.66 -6.21
C LYS A 79 17.00 -1.74 -4.70
N CYS A 80 15.74 -1.74 -4.31
CA CYS A 80 15.30 -1.81 -2.94
C CYS A 80 15.30 -3.27 -2.46
N LYS A 81 15.81 -3.49 -1.24
CA LYS A 81 15.88 -4.80 -0.60
C LYS A 81 14.74 -5.04 0.40
N GLY A 82 13.69 -4.23 0.33
CA GLY A 82 12.50 -4.33 1.16
C GLY A 82 12.26 -3.11 2.04
N ILE A 83 11.36 -3.26 3.00
CA ILE A 83 10.91 -2.17 3.87
C ILE A 83 11.60 -2.27 5.23
N ASN A 84 12.05 -1.14 5.75
CA ASN A 84 12.54 -0.96 7.10
C ASN A 84 11.46 -0.29 7.95
N PHE A 85 10.97 -1.01 8.96
CA PHE A 85 9.91 -0.55 9.88
C PHE A 85 10.44 0.07 11.17
N THR A 86 11.75 0.29 11.30
CA THR A 86 12.36 0.90 12.49
C THR A 86 11.74 2.26 12.77
N GLN A 87 11.21 2.41 14.00
CA GLN A 87 10.77 3.67 14.55
C GLN A 87 11.34 3.89 15.96
N PRO A 88 11.85 5.09 16.28
CA PRO A 88 12.03 6.23 15.36
C PRO A 88 13.10 5.94 14.30
N ILE A 89 13.04 6.65 13.17
CA ILE A 89 14.08 6.56 12.13
C ILE A 89 15.45 6.90 12.77
N PRO A 90 16.56 6.21 12.42
CA PRO A 90 17.88 6.50 12.96
C PRO A 90 18.29 7.98 12.83
N LYS A 91 18.99 8.51 13.84
CA LYS A 91 19.40 9.93 13.90
C LYS A 91 20.13 10.41 12.64
N TYR A 92 20.98 9.57 12.04
CA TYR A 92 21.72 9.92 10.83
C TYR A 92 20.79 10.28 9.66
N ALA A 93 19.69 9.54 9.49
CA ALA A 93 18.72 9.76 8.42
C ALA A 93 17.72 10.88 8.75
N GLN A 94 17.63 11.34 9.99
CA GLN A 94 16.72 12.44 10.34
C GLN A 94 17.17 13.79 9.77
N ARG A 95 18.49 13.98 9.58
CA ARG A 95 19.10 15.25 9.15
C ARG A 95 19.51 15.27 7.67
N THR A 96 19.19 14.23 6.91
CA THR A 96 19.50 14.16 5.47
C THR A 96 18.53 15.01 4.66
N LYS A 97 19.01 15.54 3.52
CA LYS A 97 18.22 16.36 2.61
C LYS A 97 17.13 15.51 1.94
N LYS A 98 15.92 16.06 1.79
CA LYS A 98 14.77 15.33 1.23
C LYS A 98 14.92 14.92 -0.24
N ASN A 99 15.89 15.47 -0.96
CA ASN A 99 16.18 15.10 -2.34
C ASN A 99 17.32 14.07 -2.46
N THR A 100 17.75 13.46 -1.35
CA THR A 100 18.79 12.42 -1.36
C THR A 100 18.26 11.08 -0.92
N TRP A 101 18.84 10.00 -1.46
CA TRP A 101 18.43 8.63 -1.16
C TRP A 101 18.65 8.22 0.29
N ASP A 102 19.67 8.76 0.96
CA ASP A 102 19.91 8.55 2.40
C ASP A 102 18.77 9.09 3.28
N HIS A 103 17.89 9.93 2.72
CA HIS A 103 16.65 10.32 3.38
C HIS A 103 15.60 9.21 3.35
N TYR A 104 15.61 8.30 2.38
CA TYR A 104 14.55 7.30 2.26
C TYR A 104 15.00 5.89 2.56
N PHE A 105 16.29 5.62 2.45
CA PHE A 105 16.87 4.28 2.58
C PHE A 105 17.80 4.17 3.78
N ASP A 106 17.82 2.99 4.38
CA ASP A 106 18.91 2.61 5.28
C ASP A 106 20.16 2.14 4.50
N LYS A 107 21.25 1.93 5.24
CA LYS A 107 22.52 1.41 4.69
C LYS A 107 22.40 0.06 3.96
N ASN A 108 21.33 -0.70 4.19
CA ASN A 108 21.07 -1.99 3.55
C ASN A 108 20.15 -1.85 2.32
N ARG A 109 19.87 -0.62 1.85
CA ARG A 109 18.93 -0.30 0.77
C ARG A 109 17.51 -0.77 1.06
N ARG A 110 17.07 -0.66 2.31
CA ARG A 110 15.67 -0.86 2.69
C ARG A 110 14.99 0.49 2.91
N LEU A 111 13.79 0.66 2.34
CA LEU A 111 13.01 1.89 2.45
C LEU A 111 12.45 2.06 3.87
N PHE A 112 12.66 3.22 4.49
CA PHE A 112 11.96 3.55 5.73
C PHE A 112 10.45 3.63 5.48
N SER A 113 9.67 2.80 6.19
CA SER A 113 8.21 2.68 6.02
C SER A 113 7.51 4.03 6.14
N SER A 114 7.93 4.85 7.09
CA SER A 114 7.42 6.20 7.35
C SER A 114 7.75 7.24 6.28
N ARG A 115 8.58 6.90 5.28
CA ARG A 115 9.02 7.82 4.21
C ARG A 115 8.68 7.35 2.80
N ILE A 116 8.07 6.18 2.62
CA ILE A 116 7.74 5.67 1.26
C ILE A 116 6.76 6.61 0.55
N ALA A 117 5.65 6.97 1.18
CA ALA A 117 4.68 7.90 0.59
C ALA A 117 5.33 9.27 0.29
N LYS A 118 6.22 9.73 1.18
CA LYS A 118 6.97 10.98 0.98
C LYS A 118 7.90 10.90 -0.24
N LEU A 119 8.59 9.78 -0.44
CA LEU A 119 9.44 9.55 -1.61
C LEU A 119 8.62 9.70 -2.89
N LEU A 120 7.48 9.02 -2.98
CA LEU A 120 6.62 9.06 -4.16
C LEU A 120 6.17 10.49 -4.52
N ILE A 121 5.96 11.34 -3.50
CA ILE A 121 5.60 12.75 -3.70
C ILE A 121 6.83 13.58 -4.12
N GLU A 122 7.93 13.49 -3.38
CA GLU A 122 9.11 14.35 -3.56
C GLU A 122 9.88 14.03 -4.86
N PHE A 123 9.78 12.80 -5.37
CA PHE A 123 10.33 12.39 -6.65
C PHE A 123 9.29 12.46 -7.79
N ASN A 124 8.13 13.08 -7.55
CA ASN A 124 7.08 13.29 -8.55
C ASN A 124 6.58 12.01 -9.25
N VAL A 125 6.46 10.90 -8.48
CA VAL A 125 6.03 9.58 -8.97
C VAL A 125 4.49 9.40 -8.91
N ILE A 126 3.79 10.38 -8.33
CA ILE A 126 2.32 10.31 -8.15
C ILE A 126 1.56 10.17 -9.47
N PRO A 127 1.91 10.87 -10.57
CA PRO A 127 1.23 10.68 -11.85
C PRO A 127 1.25 9.23 -12.34
N GLU A 128 2.41 8.55 -12.33
CA GLU A 128 2.47 7.15 -12.78
C GLU A 128 1.76 6.20 -11.81
N VAL A 129 1.72 6.52 -10.51
CA VAL A 129 0.90 5.76 -9.55
C VAL A 129 -0.59 5.88 -9.88
N LEU A 130 -1.07 7.06 -10.25
CA LEU A 130 -2.48 7.26 -10.62
C LEU A 130 -2.84 6.49 -11.89
N GLU A 131 -2.00 6.56 -12.93
CA GLU A 131 -2.19 5.79 -14.17
C GLU A 131 -2.29 4.28 -13.87
N ARG A 132 -1.44 3.77 -12.97
CA ARG A 132 -1.50 2.37 -12.54
C ARG A 132 -2.77 2.01 -11.77
N ILE A 133 -3.31 2.93 -10.97
CA ILE A 133 -4.58 2.73 -10.26
C ILE A 133 -5.75 2.73 -11.25
N GLU A 134 -5.72 3.60 -12.25
CA GLU A 134 -6.78 3.69 -13.27
C GLU A 134 -6.78 2.52 -14.25
N ALA A 135 -5.60 1.96 -14.54
CA ALA A 135 -5.45 0.79 -15.41
C ALA A 135 -5.74 -0.55 -14.70
N PHE A 136 -5.98 -0.55 -13.38
CA PHE A 136 -6.28 -1.74 -12.60
C PHE A 136 -7.75 -2.17 -12.75
#